data_AF-A0AAV3UVT5-F1
#
_entry.id   AF-A0AAV3UVT5-F1
#
_cell.length_a   1.000
_cell.length_b   1.000
_cell.length_c   1.000
_cell.angle_alpha   90.00
_cell.angle_beta   90.00
_cell.angle_gamma   90.00
#
_symmetry.space_group_name_H-M   'P 1'
#
loop_
_entity.id
_entity.type
_entity.pdbx_description
1 polymer ?
#
loop_
_entity_poly.entity_id
_entity_poly.type
_entity_poly.pdbx_seq_one_letter_code
_entity_poly.pdbx_strand_id
1 'polypeptide(L)'
;MAIPALFKNKLSLPVICAPMFLVSSPKLVISACKNGIVGSFPSFNARTQDLLDTWLSQIRSELDEHIATNPEGPVAPFAVNLVVHPSNTRLSSDRAVVKKHQVPFVITSQGNPAEVVEEVHQWGGLVFHDVIRADHAKKAIQAGVDGIIIVTAGAGGHAGEINPFALVREIREFWNGPLALAGAINDGMGVRAAEVLGADFSYMGTRFIATEEAEVEGDYKTMLVDAQVSDLIYTDTFTGVKCNFLKPSIARAGVDLTKFTAKTHVDLDLGESNAWKDFWSAGHGVAGIKHVLPMTELVAQLKEEYRSAVATPAFSSASK
;
A
#
# COMPACT_ATOMS: atom_id res chain seq x y z
N MET A 1 15.84 -15.37 4.06
CA MET A 1 14.86 -14.32 3.68
C MET A 1 15.53 -13.37 2.70
N ALA A 2 14.84 -13.03 1.63
CA ALA A 2 15.36 -12.24 0.53
C ALA A 2 15.13 -10.74 0.72
N ILE A 3 15.17 -10.22 1.96
CA ILE A 3 14.97 -8.79 2.22
C ILE A 3 16.09 -8.01 1.51
N PRO A 4 15.75 -7.17 0.49
CA PRO A 4 16.75 -6.44 -0.27
C PRO A 4 17.59 -5.51 0.61
N ALA A 5 18.83 -5.22 0.18
CA ALA A 5 19.77 -4.39 0.93
C ALA A 5 19.19 -3.01 1.28
N LEU A 6 18.31 -2.47 0.43
CA LEU A 6 17.63 -1.20 0.65
C LEU A 6 16.89 -1.12 1.99
N PHE A 7 16.36 -2.24 2.49
CA PHE A 7 15.53 -2.29 3.71
C PHE A 7 16.28 -2.77 4.95
N LYS A 8 17.49 -3.33 4.80
CA LYS A 8 18.24 -3.92 5.92
C LYS A 8 18.56 -2.88 6.98
N ASN A 9 18.23 -3.18 8.24
CA ASN A 9 18.43 -2.31 9.41
C ASN A 9 17.73 -0.93 9.35
N LYS A 10 16.79 -0.74 8.42
CA LYS A 10 16.05 0.52 8.24
C LYS A 10 14.60 0.45 8.69
N LEU A 11 14.12 -0.75 9.05
CA LEU A 11 12.72 -1.00 9.36
C LEU A 11 12.51 -1.26 10.84
N SER A 12 11.47 -0.63 11.40
CA SER A 12 10.93 -0.95 12.73
C SER A 12 10.10 -2.23 12.71
N LEU A 13 9.40 -2.47 11.60
CA LEU A 13 8.59 -3.64 11.28
C LEU A 13 8.64 -3.87 9.76
N PRO A 14 8.43 -5.09 9.26
CA PRO A 14 8.37 -5.37 7.82
C PRO A 14 7.04 -4.88 7.23
N VAL A 15 6.77 -3.58 7.32
CA VAL A 15 5.51 -2.95 6.90
C VAL A 15 5.79 -1.87 5.87
N ILE A 16 4.97 -1.86 4.83
CA ILE A 16 4.87 -0.81 3.83
C ILE A 16 3.52 -0.13 4.01
N CYS A 17 3.54 1.17 4.31
CA CYS A 17 2.36 2.03 4.22
C CYS A 17 2.01 2.19 2.75
N ALA A 18 0.94 1.52 2.33
CA ALA A 18 0.51 1.42 0.94
C ALA A 18 0.27 2.82 0.33
N PRO A 19 0.51 2.97 -0.99
CA PRO A 19 0.26 4.19 -1.72
C PRO A 19 -1.26 4.30 -1.92
N MET A 20 -1.87 5.27 -1.28
CA MET A 20 -3.31 5.46 -1.27
C MET A 20 -3.65 6.73 -2.03
N PHE A 21 -4.45 6.56 -3.07
CA PHE A 21 -4.90 7.67 -3.89
C PHE A 21 -5.68 8.68 -3.03
N LEU A 22 -5.36 9.97 -3.17
CA LEU A 22 -5.87 11.09 -2.36
C LEU A 22 -5.55 11.07 -0.86
N VAL A 23 -4.89 10.04 -0.33
CA VAL A 23 -4.54 9.94 1.10
C VAL A 23 -3.05 10.11 1.35
N SER A 24 -2.22 9.44 0.55
CA SER A 24 -0.76 9.48 0.74
C SER A 24 -0.18 10.81 0.24
N SER A 25 0.11 11.71 1.18
CA SER A 25 0.82 12.96 0.96
C SER A 25 2.27 12.88 1.49
N PRO A 26 3.14 13.88 1.21
CA PRO A 26 4.49 13.92 1.78
C PRO A 26 4.48 13.82 3.30
N LYS A 27 3.51 14.44 3.99
CA LYS A 27 3.39 14.39 5.44
C LYS A 27 3.26 12.96 5.97
N LEU A 28 2.35 12.17 5.38
CA LEU A 28 2.15 10.77 5.77
C LEU A 28 3.39 9.92 5.45
N VAL A 29 3.96 10.10 4.25
CA VAL A 29 5.12 9.34 3.78
C VAL A 29 6.33 9.59 4.67
N ILE A 30 6.63 10.85 4.96
CA ILE A 30 7.77 11.25 5.80
C ILE A 30 7.58 10.72 7.23
N SER A 31 6.38 10.86 7.80
CA SER A 31 6.11 10.37 9.16
C SER A 31 6.27 8.84 9.26
N ALA A 32 5.78 8.09 8.27
CA ALA A 32 5.99 6.65 8.19
C ALA A 32 7.48 6.29 8.14
N CYS A 33 8.23 6.92 7.23
CA CYS A 33 9.66 6.66 7.05
C CYS A 33 10.48 6.95 8.32
N LYS A 34 10.23 8.09 8.99
CA LYS A 34 10.87 8.47 10.26
C LYS A 34 10.58 7.48 11.39
N ASN A 35 9.48 6.72 11.31
CA ASN A 35 9.13 5.67 12.26
C ASN A 35 9.61 4.27 11.83
N GLY A 36 10.41 4.15 10.76
CA GLY A 36 10.90 2.88 10.26
C GLY A 36 9.84 2.03 9.54
N ILE A 37 8.80 2.67 9.00
CA ILE A 37 7.82 2.04 8.10
C ILE A 37 8.04 2.60 6.69
N VAL A 38 8.05 1.75 5.66
CA VAL A 38 8.22 2.24 4.28
C VAL A 38 7.02 3.12 3.92
N GLY A 39 7.24 4.42 3.73
CA GLY A 39 6.21 5.36 3.29
C GLY A 39 6.07 5.32 1.77
N SER A 40 4.85 5.32 1.23
CA SER A 40 4.66 5.38 -0.22
C SER A 40 3.45 6.19 -0.65
N PHE A 41 3.50 6.70 -1.88
CA PHE A 41 2.41 7.49 -2.47
C PHE A 41 2.27 7.25 -3.99
N PRO A 42 1.06 7.37 -4.57
CA PRO A 42 0.87 7.37 -6.03
C PRO A 42 1.33 8.68 -6.66
N SER A 43 2.03 8.63 -7.79
CA SER A 43 2.44 9.83 -8.54
C SER A 43 1.24 10.71 -8.96
N PHE A 44 0.06 10.08 -9.10
CA PHE A 44 -1.18 10.78 -9.39
C PHE A 44 -1.61 11.76 -8.30
N ASN A 45 -1.23 11.55 -7.03
CA ASN A 45 -1.60 12.46 -5.94
C ASN A 45 -0.98 13.85 -6.11
N ALA A 46 0.21 13.95 -6.71
CA ALA A 46 0.85 15.23 -6.99
C ALA A 46 0.17 16.00 -8.14
N ARG A 47 -0.72 15.38 -8.93
CA ARG A 47 -1.48 15.99 -10.06
C ARG A 47 -0.64 16.52 -11.25
N THR A 48 0.51 17.14 -11.01
CA THR A 48 1.44 17.69 -12.01
C THR A 48 2.87 17.21 -11.74
N GLN A 49 3.73 17.28 -12.76
CA GLN A 49 5.14 16.91 -12.63
C GLN A 49 5.91 17.89 -11.72
N ASP A 50 5.58 19.18 -11.75
CA ASP A 50 6.23 20.18 -10.88
C ASP A 50 5.94 19.93 -9.39
N LEU A 51 4.70 19.57 -9.07
CA LEU A 51 4.37 19.21 -7.69
C LEU A 51 5.00 17.87 -7.30
N LEU A 52 5.09 16.91 -8.23
CA LEU A 52 5.79 15.64 -7.98
C LEU A 52 7.28 15.89 -7.69
N ASP A 53 7.93 16.77 -8.44
CA ASP A 53 9.33 17.17 -8.25
C ASP A 53 9.54 17.85 -6.89
N THR A 54 8.60 18.73 -6.51
CA THR A 54 8.59 19.42 -5.21
C THR A 54 8.43 18.43 -4.06
N TRP A 55 7.48 17.49 -4.16
CA TRP A 55 7.24 16.46 -3.14
C TRP A 55 8.45 15.55 -2.96
N LEU A 56 9.08 15.09 -4.05
CA LEU A 56 10.26 14.24 -3.97
C LEU A 56 11.46 14.98 -3.34
N SER A 57 11.64 16.25 -3.68
CA SER A 57 12.66 17.10 -3.06
C SER A 57 12.43 17.26 -1.56
N GLN A 58 11.18 17.55 -1.16
CA GLN A 58 10.80 17.70 0.25
C GLN A 58 11.03 16.40 1.04
N ILE A 59 10.49 15.27 0.55
CA ILE A 59 10.61 13.98 1.22
C ILE A 59 12.09 13.64 1.43
N ARG A 60 12.93 13.80 0.40
CA ARG A 60 14.36 13.52 0.52
C ARG A 60 15.04 14.43 1.54
N SER A 61 14.82 15.74 1.45
CA SER A 61 15.44 16.71 2.34
C SER A 61 15.09 16.47 3.80
N GLU A 62 13.82 16.24 4.11
CA GLU A 62 13.36 16.01 5.49
C GLU A 62 13.83 14.66 6.07
N LEU A 63 13.97 13.64 5.23
CA LEU A 63 14.53 12.35 5.66
C LEU A 63 16.04 12.43 5.87
N ASP A 64 16.77 13.12 5.00
CA ASP A 64 18.21 13.34 5.15
C ASP A 64 18.51 14.15 6.43
N GLU A 65 17.72 15.19 6.72
CA GLU A 65 17.82 15.95 7.98
C GLU A 65 17.52 15.08 9.21
N HIS A 66 16.49 14.24 9.13
CA HIS A 66 16.15 13.35 10.23
C HIS A 66 17.23 12.30 10.49
N ILE A 67 17.82 11.72 9.44
CA ILE A 67 18.96 10.78 9.54
C ILE A 67 20.16 11.47 10.20
N ALA A 68 20.47 12.71 9.79
CA ALA A 68 21.58 13.47 10.36
C ALA A 68 21.39 13.77 11.86
N THR A 69 20.15 13.99 12.30
CA THR A 69 19.80 14.34 13.69
C THR A 69 19.48 13.13 14.56
N ASN A 70 19.18 11.96 13.98
CA ASN A 70 18.80 10.73 14.67
C ASN A 70 19.53 9.52 14.09
N PRO A 71 20.88 9.48 14.12
CA PRO A 71 21.68 8.48 13.39
C PRO A 71 21.48 7.03 13.89
N GLU A 72 20.97 6.84 15.11
CA GLU A 72 20.72 5.51 15.68
C GLU A 72 19.30 4.98 15.41
N GLY A 73 18.39 5.84 14.93
CA GLY A 73 17.00 5.49 14.65
C GLY A 73 16.80 4.86 13.27
N PRO A 74 15.89 3.87 13.12
CA PRO A 74 15.59 3.32 11.80
C PRO A 74 14.84 4.35 10.95
N VAL A 75 15.37 4.64 9.76
CA VAL A 75 14.69 5.46 8.75
C VAL A 75 14.44 4.62 7.51
N ALA A 76 13.18 4.27 7.27
CA ALA A 76 12.80 3.45 6.13
C ALA A 76 12.89 4.23 4.81
N PRO A 77 13.14 3.56 3.66
CA PRO A 77 13.05 4.21 2.36
C PRO A 77 11.61 4.64 2.07
N PHE A 78 11.43 5.65 1.22
CA PHE A 78 10.14 5.98 0.64
C PHE A 78 9.97 5.33 -0.74
N ALA A 79 8.72 5.19 -1.20
CA ALA A 79 8.39 4.66 -2.52
C ALA A 79 7.43 5.55 -3.30
N VAL A 80 7.51 5.48 -4.63
CA VAL A 80 6.53 6.09 -5.54
C VAL A 80 5.78 4.99 -6.30
N ASN A 81 4.45 5.04 -6.31
CA ASN A 81 3.63 4.18 -7.12
C ASN A 81 3.36 4.79 -8.51
N LEU A 82 3.63 4.01 -9.55
CA LEU A 82 3.39 4.32 -10.95
C LEU A 82 2.38 3.31 -11.53
N VAL A 83 1.23 3.79 -11.97
CA VAL A 83 0.24 2.96 -12.68
C VAL A 83 0.73 2.77 -14.12
N VAL A 84 1.09 1.56 -14.49
CA VAL A 84 1.69 1.23 -15.80
C VAL A 84 0.65 0.77 -16.83
N HIS A 85 -0.61 1.13 -16.62
CA HIS A 85 -1.68 0.83 -17.57
C HIS A 85 -1.48 1.63 -18.87
N PRO A 86 -1.69 1.05 -20.06
CA PRO A 86 -1.49 1.74 -21.34
C PRO A 86 -2.29 3.04 -21.52
N SER A 87 -3.41 3.21 -20.80
CA SER A 87 -4.20 4.44 -20.83
C SER A 87 -3.64 5.57 -19.97
N ASN A 88 -2.60 5.34 -19.18
CA ASN A 88 -1.98 6.37 -18.35
C ASN A 88 -1.14 7.33 -19.22
N THR A 89 -1.74 8.45 -19.60
CA THR A 89 -1.09 9.50 -20.41
C THR A 89 0.03 10.25 -19.67
N ARG A 90 0.11 10.14 -18.33
CA ARG A 90 1.13 10.78 -17.50
C ARG A 90 2.36 9.92 -17.23
N LEU A 91 2.33 8.63 -17.57
CA LEU A 91 3.37 7.69 -17.14
C LEU A 91 4.78 8.12 -17.56
N SER A 92 4.94 8.53 -18.83
CA SER A 92 6.26 8.93 -19.35
C SER A 92 6.80 10.19 -18.64
N SER A 93 5.96 11.20 -18.41
CA SER A 93 6.39 12.44 -17.76
C SER A 93 6.63 12.25 -16.26
N ASP A 94 5.81 11.47 -15.56
CA ASP A 94 6.03 11.10 -14.17
C ASP A 94 7.34 10.28 -14.01
N ARG A 95 7.62 9.34 -14.92
CA ARG A 95 8.87 8.56 -14.93
C ARG A 95 10.12 9.43 -15.07
N ALA A 96 10.07 10.47 -15.91
CA ALA A 96 11.18 11.40 -16.05
C ALA A 96 11.53 12.09 -14.73
N VAL A 97 10.52 12.48 -13.94
CA VAL A 97 10.72 13.07 -12.60
C VAL A 97 11.26 12.01 -11.62
N VAL A 98 10.66 10.82 -11.59
CA VAL A 98 11.14 9.70 -10.75
C VAL A 98 12.61 9.36 -11.03
N LYS A 99 13.01 9.36 -12.30
CA LYS A 99 14.40 9.15 -12.76
C LYS A 99 15.32 10.29 -12.33
N LYS A 100 14.90 11.55 -12.49
CA LYS A 100 15.66 12.73 -12.03
C LYS A 100 16.01 12.63 -10.54
N HIS A 101 15.07 12.15 -9.72
CA HIS A 101 15.27 11.98 -8.28
C HIS A 101 15.94 10.66 -7.88
N GLN A 102 16.11 9.72 -8.83
CA GLN A 102 16.62 8.37 -8.59
C GLN A 102 15.90 7.70 -7.41
N VAL A 103 14.56 7.71 -7.45
CA VAL A 103 13.72 7.16 -6.37
C VAL A 103 14.17 5.71 -6.07
N PRO A 104 14.47 5.39 -4.80
CA PRO A 104 15.13 4.13 -4.45
C PRO A 104 14.20 2.92 -4.50
N PHE A 105 12.90 3.14 -4.33
CA PHE A 105 11.88 2.10 -4.38
C PHE A 105 10.69 2.56 -5.21
N VAL A 106 10.37 1.83 -6.27
CA VAL A 106 9.22 2.10 -7.13
C VAL A 106 8.22 0.96 -7.00
N ILE A 107 6.95 1.30 -6.88
CA ILE A 107 5.84 0.35 -6.91
C ILE A 107 5.15 0.52 -8.25
N THR A 108 4.81 -0.57 -8.93
CA THR A 108 4.06 -0.53 -10.18
C THR A 108 2.75 -1.30 -10.06
N SER A 109 1.73 -0.90 -10.82
CA SER A 109 0.44 -1.58 -10.81
C SER A 109 -0.29 -1.48 -12.16
N GLN A 110 -1.25 -2.38 -12.38
CA GLN A 110 -2.19 -2.37 -13.52
C GLN A 110 -1.55 -2.38 -14.92
N GLY A 111 -0.57 -3.24 -15.20
CA GLY A 111 0.00 -3.36 -16.55
C GLY A 111 1.33 -4.09 -16.57
N ASN A 112 2.10 -3.88 -17.64
CA ASN A 112 3.43 -4.47 -17.78
C ASN A 112 4.50 -3.52 -17.20
N PRO A 113 5.26 -3.92 -16.16
CA PRO A 113 6.24 -3.05 -15.52
C PRO A 113 7.61 -3.03 -16.22
N ALA A 114 7.84 -3.81 -17.29
CA ALA A 114 9.18 -4.04 -17.86
C ALA A 114 9.98 -2.76 -18.15
N GLU A 115 9.34 -1.74 -18.73
CA GLU A 115 10.01 -0.48 -19.05
C GLU A 115 10.43 0.31 -17.81
N VAL A 116 9.60 0.26 -16.75
CA VAL A 116 9.92 0.89 -15.45
C VAL A 116 11.05 0.14 -14.75
N VAL A 117 11.03 -1.20 -14.81
CA VAL A 117 12.09 -2.06 -14.26
C VAL A 117 13.44 -1.72 -14.91
N GLU A 118 13.48 -1.72 -16.25
CA GLU A 118 14.71 -1.42 -17.00
C GLU A 118 15.30 -0.07 -16.61
N GLU A 119 14.47 0.96 -16.47
CA GLU A 119 14.94 2.28 -16.05
C GLU A 119 15.43 2.29 -14.61
N VAL A 120 14.61 1.82 -13.66
CA VAL A 120 14.88 1.91 -12.23
C VAL A 120 16.17 1.19 -11.85
N HIS A 121 16.45 0.06 -12.51
CA HIS A 121 17.68 -0.67 -12.32
C HIS A 121 18.94 0.10 -12.75
N GLN A 122 18.84 1.10 -13.64
CA GLN A 122 19.99 1.93 -14.07
C GLN A 122 20.62 2.75 -12.92
N TRP A 123 19.85 3.05 -11.87
CA TRP A 123 20.36 3.72 -10.67
C TRP A 123 20.35 2.83 -9.43
N GLY A 124 20.13 1.52 -9.59
CA GLY A 124 20.11 0.55 -8.49
C GLY A 124 18.88 0.62 -7.60
N GLY A 125 17.79 1.25 -8.06
CA GLY A 125 16.51 1.21 -7.37
C GLY A 125 15.85 -0.17 -7.45
N LEU A 126 14.82 -0.39 -6.65
CA LEU A 126 14.02 -1.62 -6.65
C LEU A 126 12.62 -1.38 -7.20
N VAL A 127 12.06 -2.37 -7.89
CA VAL A 127 10.68 -2.34 -8.39
C VAL A 127 9.86 -3.48 -7.80
N PHE A 128 8.82 -3.16 -7.04
CA PHE A 128 7.79 -4.14 -6.66
C PHE A 128 6.54 -3.94 -7.51
N HIS A 129 5.85 -5.03 -7.84
CA HIS A 129 4.64 -4.97 -8.68
C HIS A 129 3.41 -5.56 -8.00
N ASP A 130 2.30 -4.83 -8.05
CA ASP A 130 1.00 -5.25 -7.53
C ASP A 130 0.36 -6.31 -8.42
N VAL A 131 -0.04 -7.42 -7.82
CA VAL A 131 -0.75 -8.52 -8.49
C VAL A 131 -1.91 -9.01 -7.64
N ILE A 132 -2.95 -9.51 -8.31
CA ILE A 132 -4.14 -10.09 -7.67
C ILE A 132 -4.28 -11.60 -7.94
N ARG A 133 -3.38 -12.17 -8.75
CA ARG A 133 -3.40 -13.56 -9.22
C ARG A 133 -1.98 -14.08 -9.46
N ALA A 134 -1.80 -15.40 -9.38
CA ALA A 134 -0.50 -16.03 -9.58
C ALA A 134 0.03 -15.91 -11.03
N ASP A 135 -0.85 -15.90 -12.04
CA ASP A 135 -0.44 -15.71 -13.43
C ASP A 135 0.10 -14.29 -13.68
N HIS A 136 -0.46 -13.27 -13.03
CA HIS A 136 0.08 -11.92 -13.02
C HIS A 136 1.46 -11.87 -12.35
N ALA A 137 1.63 -12.59 -11.22
CA ALA A 137 2.93 -12.69 -10.55
C ALA A 137 4.00 -13.27 -11.48
N LYS A 138 3.70 -14.37 -12.20
CA LYS A 138 4.63 -14.96 -13.17
C LYS A 138 5.05 -13.98 -14.26
N LYS A 139 4.11 -13.19 -14.80
CA LYS A 139 4.39 -12.17 -15.82
C LYS A 139 5.25 -11.02 -15.26
N ALA A 140 4.96 -10.55 -14.05
CA ALA A 140 5.74 -9.52 -13.39
C ALA A 140 7.18 -9.98 -13.11
N ILE A 141 7.36 -11.22 -12.63
CA ILE A 141 8.67 -11.84 -12.43
C ILE A 141 9.44 -11.92 -13.75
N GLN A 142 8.79 -12.35 -14.83
CA GLN A 142 9.40 -12.37 -16.17
C GLN A 142 9.82 -10.98 -16.66
N ALA A 143 9.10 -9.93 -16.26
CA ALA A 143 9.44 -8.54 -16.54
C ALA A 143 10.60 -7.99 -15.67
N GLY A 144 11.15 -8.80 -14.74
CA GLY A 144 12.36 -8.49 -13.97
C GLY A 144 12.12 -7.74 -12.67
N VAL A 145 10.90 -7.72 -12.13
CA VAL A 145 10.61 -7.05 -10.86
C VAL A 145 11.39 -7.68 -9.69
N ASP A 146 11.79 -6.86 -8.73
CA ASP A 146 12.54 -7.28 -7.54
C ASP A 146 11.64 -7.88 -6.46
N GLY A 147 10.34 -7.61 -6.52
CA GLY A 147 9.38 -8.12 -5.55
C GLY A 147 7.94 -8.09 -6.04
N ILE A 148 7.09 -8.85 -5.35
CA ILE A 148 5.68 -8.97 -5.68
C ILE A 148 4.86 -8.46 -4.50
N ILE A 149 3.90 -7.58 -4.76
CA ILE A 149 2.87 -7.18 -3.80
C ILE A 149 1.60 -7.92 -4.18
N ILE A 150 1.13 -8.80 -3.29
CA ILE A 150 -0.08 -9.60 -3.51
C ILE A 150 -1.28 -8.90 -2.85
N VAL A 151 -2.17 -8.37 -3.68
CA VAL A 151 -3.36 -7.66 -3.23
C VAL A 151 -4.54 -8.63 -3.18
N THR A 152 -4.83 -9.12 -1.98
CA THR A 152 -5.79 -10.21 -1.74
C THR A 152 -7.16 -9.70 -1.32
N ALA A 153 -8.10 -10.63 -1.13
CA ALA A 153 -9.43 -10.34 -0.60
C ALA A 153 -9.35 -9.54 0.72
N GLY A 154 -10.12 -8.46 0.79
CA GLY A 154 -10.19 -7.57 1.94
C GLY A 154 -9.18 -6.42 1.95
N ALA A 155 -8.41 -6.21 0.88
CA ALA A 155 -7.70 -4.95 0.66
C ALA A 155 -8.69 -3.80 0.38
N GLY A 156 -8.33 -2.58 0.75
CA GLY A 156 -9.14 -1.38 0.43
C GLY A 156 -8.85 -0.88 -0.99
N GLY A 157 -9.83 -0.21 -1.62
CA GLY A 157 -9.70 0.20 -3.02
C GLY A 157 -9.64 -1.03 -3.93
N HIS A 158 -8.90 -0.94 -5.04
CA HIS A 158 -8.74 -2.04 -5.99
C HIS A 158 -8.16 -3.29 -5.30
N ALA A 159 -8.95 -4.37 -5.26
CA ALA A 159 -8.59 -5.58 -4.51
C ALA A 159 -8.88 -6.85 -5.31
N GLY A 160 -8.06 -7.89 -5.09
CA GLY A 160 -8.34 -9.23 -5.57
C GLY A 160 -9.44 -9.94 -4.76
N GLU A 161 -9.95 -11.04 -5.30
CA GLU A 161 -10.98 -11.88 -4.63
C GLU A 161 -10.37 -13.10 -3.93
N ILE A 162 -9.12 -13.43 -4.23
CA ILE A 162 -8.48 -14.65 -3.75
C ILE A 162 -8.07 -14.47 -2.28
N ASN A 163 -8.36 -15.48 -1.47
CA ASN A 163 -7.99 -15.53 -0.07
C ASN A 163 -6.46 -15.50 0.11
N PRO A 164 -5.91 -14.74 1.07
CA PRO A 164 -4.47 -14.64 1.29
C PRO A 164 -3.78 -15.99 1.56
N PHE A 165 -4.42 -16.90 2.31
CA PHE A 165 -3.86 -18.21 2.61
C PHE A 165 -3.63 -19.06 1.36
N ALA A 166 -4.48 -18.92 0.33
CA ALA A 166 -4.31 -19.63 -0.92
C ALA A 166 -3.25 -18.95 -1.80
N LEU A 167 -3.39 -17.64 -2.04
CA LEU A 167 -2.57 -16.93 -3.03
C LEU A 167 -1.10 -16.84 -2.62
N VAL A 168 -0.81 -16.64 -1.32
CA VAL A 168 0.58 -16.65 -0.83
C VAL A 168 1.23 -18.00 -1.12
N ARG A 169 0.54 -19.09 -0.81
CA ARG A 169 1.09 -20.45 -0.95
C ARG A 169 1.32 -20.81 -2.41
N GLU A 170 0.37 -20.49 -3.27
CA GLU A 170 0.49 -20.70 -4.72
C GLU A 170 1.70 -19.94 -5.31
N ILE A 171 1.87 -18.66 -4.96
CA ILE A 171 3.01 -17.87 -5.47
C ILE A 171 4.34 -18.38 -4.92
N ARG A 172 4.38 -18.84 -3.66
CA ARG A 172 5.57 -19.43 -3.07
C ARG A 172 6.03 -20.74 -3.72
N GLU A 173 5.20 -21.42 -4.50
CA GLU A 173 5.63 -22.59 -5.27
C GLU A 173 6.65 -22.24 -6.37
N PHE A 174 6.65 -21.00 -6.85
CA PHE A 174 7.52 -20.56 -7.95
C PHE A 174 8.30 -19.28 -7.69
N TRP A 175 8.11 -18.61 -6.54
CA TRP A 175 8.80 -17.37 -6.18
C TRP A 175 9.39 -17.39 -4.77
N ASN A 176 10.71 -17.32 -4.70
CA ASN A 176 11.47 -17.24 -3.45
C ASN A 176 11.98 -15.82 -3.12
N GLY A 177 11.71 -14.83 -3.98
CA GLY A 177 12.11 -13.44 -3.75
C GLY A 177 11.14 -12.69 -2.83
N PRO A 178 11.33 -11.38 -2.66
CA PRO A 178 10.48 -10.52 -1.82
C PRO A 178 8.99 -10.65 -2.16
N LEU A 179 8.17 -10.83 -1.12
CA LEU A 179 6.72 -10.90 -1.22
C LEU A 179 6.06 -10.00 -0.16
N ALA A 180 5.25 -9.04 -0.57
CA ALA A 180 4.49 -8.18 0.33
C ALA A 180 3.00 -8.54 0.28
N LEU A 181 2.41 -8.89 1.42
CA LEU A 181 1.00 -9.25 1.51
C LEU A 181 0.12 -8.04 1.83
N ALA A 182 -0.86 -7.76 0.97
CA ALA A 182 -1.91 -6.79 1.22
C ALA A 182 -3.27 -7.47 1.39
N GLY A 183 -4.10 -6.92 2.28
CA GLY A 183 -5.48 -7.35 2.51
C GLY A 183 -5.74 -7.67 3.98
N ALA A 184 -6.74 -6.99 4.57
CA ALA A 184 -7.21 -7.15 5.95
C ALA A 184 -6.18 -6.98 7.11
N ILE A 185 -4.88 -6.85 6.84
CA ILE A 185 -3.85 -6.66 7.87
C ILE A 185 -3.99 -5.26 8.51
N ASN A 186 -4.16 -5.23 9.83
CA ASN A 186 -4.45 -4.02 10.58
C ASN A 186 -3.62 -3.84 11.87
N ASP A 187 -3.08 -4.91 12.43
CA ASP A 187 -2.39 -4.95 13.72
C ASP A 187 -1.06 -5.74 13.61
N GLY A 188 -0.25 -5.71 14.67
CA GLY A 188 1.02 -6.43 14.72
C GLY A 188 0.88 -7.96 14.68
N MET A 189 -0.25 -8.49 15.13
CA MET A 189 -0.59 -9.92 14.99
C MET A 189 -0.74 -10.31 13.52
N GLY A 190 -1.44 -9.50 12.75
CA GLY A 190 -1.59 -9.65 11.30
C GLY A 190 -0.27 -9.57 10.57
N VAL A 191 0.63 -8.66 10.98
CA VAL A 191 1.99 -8.58 10.42
C VAL A 191 2.74 -9.89 10.65
N ARG A 192 2.71 -10.42 11.87
CA ARG A 192 3.36 -11.71 12.17
C ARG A 192 2.70 -12.88 11.44
N ALA A 193 1.37 -12.88 11.31
CA ALA A 193 0.66 -13.93 10.59
C ALA A 193 1.03 -13.95 9.09
N ALA A 194 1.19 -12.77 8.47
CA ALA A 194 1.66 -12.65 7.10
C ALA A 194 3.05 -13.26 6.91
N GLU A 195 3.98 -12.98 7.83
CA GLU A 195 5.31 -13.60 7.81
C GLU A 195 5.26 -15.13 7.92
N VAL A 196 4.48 -15.65 8.87
CA VAL A 196 4.32 -17.11 9.08
C VAL A 196 3.72 -17.77 7.84
N LEU A 197 2.76 -17.11 7.19
CA LEU A 197 2.16 -17.60 5.95
C LEU A 197 3.16 -17.65 4.78
N GLY A 198 4.19 -16.82 4.86
CA GLY A 198 5.34 -16.81 3.95
C GLY A 198 5.57 -15.48 3.26
N ALA A 199 4.93 -14.37 3.64
CA ALA A 199 5.28 -13.04 3.13
C ALA A 199 6.56 -12.50 3.82
N ASP A 200 7.28 -11.60 3.15
CA ASP A 200 8.42 -10.86 3.75
C ASP A 200 7.99 -9.49 4.26
N PHE A 201 6.87 -8.95 3.76
CA PHE A 201 6.32 -7.66 4.16
C PHE A 201 4.79 -7.71 4.30
N SER A 202 4.25 -6.86 5.16
CA SER A 202 2.83 -6.49 5.17
C SER A 202 2.64 -5.16 4.46
N TYR A 203 1.64 -5.08 3.60
CA TYR A 203 1.30 -3.90 2.80
C TYR A 203 -0.06 -3.37 3.26
N MET A 204 -0.03 -2.33 4.08
CA MET A 204 -1.19 -1.86 4.85
C MET A 204 -1.63 -0.49 4.36
N GLY A 205 -2.92 -0.34 4.06
CA GLY A 205 -3.51 0.94 3.64
C GLY A 205 -4.44 1.51 4.72
N THR A 206 -5.63 0.91 4.87
CA THR A 206 -6.74 1.43 5.69
C THR A 206 -6.34 1.83 7.11
N ARG A 207 -5.46 1.07 7.78
CA ARG A 207 -4.94 1.39 9.12
C ARG A 207 -4.22 2.76 9.16
N PHE A 208 -3.48 3.11 8.11
CA PHE A 208 -2.74 4.36 7.99
C PHE A 208 -3.59 5.54 7.50
N ILE A 209 -4.82 5.31 7.03
CA ILE A 209 -5.77 6.41 6.78
C ILE A 209 -6.24 7.01 8.12
N ALA A 210 -6.40 6.15 9.13
CA ALA A 210 -6.77 6.53 10.50
C ALA A 210 -5.54 6.95 11.33
N THR A 211 -4.68 7.81 10.77
CA THR A 211 -3.61 8.51 11.48
C THR A 211 -3.78 10.01 11.41
N GLU A 212 -3.12 10.76 12.29
CA GLU A 212 -3.17 12.23 12.26
C GLU A 212 -2.52 12.82 10.98
N GLU A 213 -1.50 12.14 10.45
CA GLU A 213 -0.71 12.58 9.30
C GLU A 213 -1.38 12.32 7.95
N ALA A 214 -2.38 11.44 7.89
CA ALA A 214 -3.19 11.28 6.69
C ALA A 214 -4.04 12.54 6.47
N GLU A 215 -3.82 13.22 5.35
CA GLU A 215 -4.50 14.48 5.02
C GLU A 215 -5.82 14.23 4.29
N VAL A 216 -6.73 13.55 4.99
CA VAL A 216 -8.11 13.29 4.56
C VAL A 216 -9.10 14.05 5.44
N GLU A 217 -10.34 14.17 4.94
CA GLU A 217 -11.45 14.76 5.70
C GLU A 217 -11.63 14.07 7.06
N GLY A 218 -11.95 14.85 8.10
CA GLY A 218 -12.18 14.33 9.46
C GLY A 218 -13.28 13.27 9.51
N ASP A 219 -14.36 13.49 8.76
CA ASP A 219 -15.48 12.55 8.60
C ASP A 219 -15.03 11.19 8.07
N TYR A 220 -13.98 11.13 7.24
CA TYR A 220 -13.45 9.87 6.72
C TYR A 220 -12.79 9.09 7.86
N LYS A 221 -11.99 9.75 8.68
CA LYS A 221 -11.35 9.12 9.83
C LYS A 221 -12.38 8.64 10.85
N THR A 222 -13.41 9.43 11.14
CA THR A 222 -14.54 9.04 12.00
C THR A 222 -15.25 7.81 11.44
N MET A 223 -15.56 7.82 10.14
CA MET A 223 -16.23 6.68 9.48
C MET A 223 -15.41 5.40 9.54
N LEU A 224 -14.07 5.48 9.47
CA LEU A 224 -13.19 4.32 9.64
C LEU A 224 -13.21 3.76 11.07
N VAL A 225 -13.38 4.62 12.09
CA VAL A 225 -13.49 4.19 13.49
C VAL A 225 -14.84 3.52 13.76
N ASP A 226 -15.92 4.04 13.17
CA ASP A 226 -17.28 3.57 13.40
C ASP A 226 -17.62 2.31 12.58
N ALA A 227 -16.99 2.14 11.41
CA ALA A 227 -17.33 1.07 10.49
C ALA A 227 -16.95 -0.33 10.96
N GLN A 228 -17.76 -1.31 10.54
CA GLN A 228 -17.49 -2.73 10.59
C GLN A 228 -17.25 -3.28 9.18
N VAL A 229 -16.81 -4.55 9.07
CA VAL A 229 -16.66 -5.21 7.75
C VAL A 229 -17.99 -5.23 6.98
N SER A 230 -19.12 -5.35 7.68
CA SER A 230 -20.46 -5.32 7.08
C SER A 230 -20.80 -3.99 6.40
N ASP A 231 -20.09 -2.91 6.73
CA ASP A 231 -20.26 -1.59 6.14
C ASP A 231 -19.44 -1.41 4.87
N LEU A 232 -18.72 -2.44 4.43
CA LEU A 232 -18.00 -2.46 3.17
C LEU A 232 -18.84 -3.07 2.05
N ILE A 233 -18.64 -2.55 0.84
CA ILE A 233 -19.16 -3.13 -0.40
C ILE A 233 -18.01 -3.33 -1.38
N TYR A 234 -17.91 -4.53 -1.93
CA TYR A 234 -16.99 -4.87 -3.00
C TYR A 234 -17.70 -4.76 -4.35
N THR A 235 -17.32 -3.79 -5.18
CA THR A 235 -18.02 -3.50 -6.43
C THR A 235 -17.12 -2.82 -7.47
N ASP A 236 -17.39 -3.05 -8.75
CA ASP A 236 -16.80 -2.36 -9.91
C ASP A 236 -17.64 -1.16 -10.39
N THR A 237 -18.78 -0.92 -9.74
CA THR A 237 -19.81 0.04 -10.22
C THR A 237 -19.27 1.45 -10.43
N PHE A 238 -18.29 1.88 -9.64
CA PHE A 238 -17.84 3.28 -9.65
C PHE A 238 -16.66 3.51 -10.60
N THR A 239 -15.77 2.54 -10.72
CA THR A 239 -14.46 2.70 -11.36
C THR A 239 -14.23 1.69 -12.49
N GLY A 240 -15.14 0.74 -12.70
CA GLY A 240 -15.01 -0.36 -13.65
C GLY A 240 -14.01 -1.45 -13.25
N VAL A 241 -13.38 -1.31 -12.09
CA VAL A 241 -12.52 -2.34 -11.47
C VAL A 241 -13.02 -2.56 -10.05
N LYS A 242 -13.04 -3.81 -9.61
CA LYS A 242 -13.61 -4.14 -8.31
C LYS A 242 -12.81 -3.52 -7.16
N CYS A 243 -13.52 -2.74 -6.35
CA CYS A 243 -12.99 -1.99 -5.21
C CYS A 243 -13.81 -2.25 -3.95
N ASN A 244 -13.15 -2.21 -2.78
CA ASN A 244 -13.86 -2.10 -1.50
C ASN A 244 -14.08 -0.64 -1.12
N PHE A 245 -15.35 -0.26 -0.93
CA PHE A 245 -15.81 1.06 -0.50
C PHE A 245 -16.61 0.98 0.80
N LEU A 246 -16.61 2.09 1.56
CA LEU A 246 -17.47 2.31 2.70
C LEU A 246 -18.88 2.67 2.23
N LYS A 247 -19.87 1.81 2.49
CA LYS A 247 -21.29 2.09 2.23
C LYS A 247 -21.76 3.42 2.83
N PRO A 248 -21.36 3.83 4.05
CA PRO A 248 -21.80 5.11 4.60
C PRO A 248 -21.31 6.33 3.80
N SER A 249 -20.13 6.25 3.17
CA SER A 249 -19.62 7.34 2.31
C SER A 249 -20.46 7.51 1.05
N ILE A 250 -20.89 6.39 0.46
CA ILE A 250 -21.75 6.34 -0.72
C ILE A 250 -23.15 6.87 -0.37
N ALA A 251 -23.70 6.45 0.78
CA ALA A 251 -24.98 6.95 1.26
C ALA A 251 -24.95 8.46 1.54
N ARG A 252 -23.86 8.96 2.15
CA ARG A 252 -23.65 10.40 2.39
C ARG A 252 -23.61 11.20 1.10
N ALA A 253 -23.03 10.64 0.04
CA ALA A 253 -23.01 11.24 -1.29
C ALA A 253 -24.37 11.16 -2.03
N GLY A 254 -25.43 10.67 -1.37
CA GLY A 254 -26.79 10.59 -1.92
C GLY A 254 -27.02 9.44 -2.89
N VAL A 255 -26.11 8.45 -2.93
CA VAL A 255 -26.19 7.33 -3.85
C VAL A 255 -26.90 6.14 -3.20
N ASP A 256 -28.00 5.71 -3.82
CA ASP A 256 -28.72 4.49 -3.45
C ASP A 256 -28.12 3.27 -4.16
N LEU A 257 -27.36 2.47 -3.41
CA LEU A 257 -26.69 1.26 -3.89
C LEU A 257 -27.65 0.19 -4.43
N THR A 258 -28.94 0.22 -4.05
CA THR A 258 -29.92 -0.75 -4.55
C THR A 258 -30.33 -0.49 -6.00
N LYS A 259 -29.99 0.68 -6.55
CA LYS A 259 -30.44 1.15 -7.88
C LYS A 259 -29.34 1.14 -8.94
N PHE A 260 -28.12 0.70 -8.62
CA PHE A 260 -26.97 0.75 -9.54
C PHE A 260 -26.71 -0.57 -10.29
N THR A 261 -26.24 -0.46 -11.53
CA THR A 261 -25.77 -1.55 -12.39
C THR A 261 -24.26 -1.43 -12.65
N ALA A 262 -23.55 -2.55 -12.79
CA ALA A 262 -22.11 -2.60 -13.04
C ALA A 262 -21.68 -1.80 -14.29
N LYS A 263 -20.48 -1.18 -14.26
CA LYS A 263 -19.89 -0.47 -15.41
C LYS A 263 -19.20 -1.46 -16.35
N THR A 264 -19.27 -1.21 -17.66
CA THR A 264 -18.63 -2.04 -18.69
C THR A 264 -17.17 -1.69 -18.99
N HIS A 265 -16.70 -0.52 -18.54
CA HIS A 265 -15.34 -0.02 -18.81
C HIS A 265 -14.66 0.51 -17.56
N VAL A 266 -13.34 0.28 -17.50
CA VAL A 266 -12.44 0.79 -16.47
C VAL A 266 -12.26 2.29 -16.63
N ASP A 267 -12.50 3.04 -15.57
CA ASP A 267 -12.28 4.47 -15.48
C ASP A 267 -11.04 4.75 -14.63
N LEU A 268 -9.92 4.97 -15.32
CA LEU A 268 -8.64 5.38 -14.72
C LEU A 268 -8.50 6.90 -14.63
N ASP A 269 -9.56 7.67 -14.92
CA ASP A 269 -9.58 9.10 -14.67
C ASP A 269 -9.77 9.36 -13.17
N LEU A 270 -8.66 9.17 -12.46
CA LEU A 270 -8.51 9.43 -11.04
C LEU A 270 -8.62 10.95 -10.74
N GLY A 271 -8.67 11.82 -11.74
CA GLY A 271 -8.70 13.29 -11.58
C GLY A 271 -10.09 13.90 -11.65
N GLU A 272 -10.88 13.49 -12.65
CA GLU A 272 -12.15 14.15 -12.98
C GLU A 272 -13.40 13.46 -12.41
N SER A 273 -13.32 12.17 -12.04
CA SER A 273 -14.46 11.47 -11.45
C SER A 273 -14.66 11.83 -9.96
N ASN A 274 -15.87 12.25 -9.60
CA ASN A 274 -16.26 12.51 -8.21
C ASN A 274 -16.22 11.24 -7.33
N ALA A 275 -16.21 10.06 -7.95
CA ALA A 275 -16.26 8.78 -7.26
C ALA A 275 -15.16 8.61 -6.20
N TRP A 276 -13.92 9.04 -6.48
CA TRP A 276 -12.83 8.89 -5.51
C TRP A 276 -12.80 9.97 -4.43
N LYS A 277 -13.43 11.12 -4.68
CA LYS A 277 -13.56 12.20 -3.70
C LYS A 277 -14.69 11.89 -2.72
N ASP A 278 -15.80 11.39 -3.25
CA ASP A 278 -17.04 11.22 -2.51
C ASP A 278 -17.23 9.80 -1.95
N PHE A 279 -16.71 8.77 -2.65
CA PHE A 279 -16.80 7.36 -2.23
C PHE A 279 -15.46 6.88 -1.69
N TRP A 280 -15.44 6.68 -0.38
CA TRP A 280 -14.23 6.39 0.35
C TRP A 280 -13.94 4.89 0.41
N SER A 281 -12.66 4.54 0.29
CA SER A 281 -12.18 3.17 0.19
C SER A 281 -11.63 2.64 1.52
N ALA A 282 -12.13 1.50 1.98
CA ALA A 282 -11.58 0.83 3.15
C ALA A 282 -11.53 -0.69 2.93
N GLY A 283 -10.52 -1.34 3.49
CA GLY A 283 -10.40 -2.79 3.47
C GLY A 283 -11.01 -3.42 4.73
N HIS A 284 -11.09 -4.74 4.75
CA HIS A 284 -11.67 -5.51 5.87
C HIS A 284 -10.93 -5.27 7.20
N GLY A 285 -9.69 -4.78 7.15
CA GLY A 285 -8.93 -4.37 8.33
C GLY A 285 -9.59 -3.24 9.13
N VAL A 286 -10.56 -2.52 8.56
CA VAL A 286 -11.33 -1.45 9.23
C VAL A 286 -11.90 -1.89 10.58
N ALA A 287 -12.27 -3.16 10.74
CA ALA A 287 -12.84 -3.68 11.98
C ALA A 287 -11.92 -3.53 13.20
N GLY A 288 -10.60 -3.49 12.98
CA GLY A 288 -9.60 -3.29 14.04
C GLY A 288 -9.23 -1.82 14.26
N ILE A 289 -9.87 -0.87 13.59
CA ILE A 289 -9.64 0.57 13.80
C ILE A 289 -10.61 1.07 14.85
N LYS A 290 -10.08 1.58 15.97
CA LYS A 290 -10.87 2.13 17.09
C LYS A 290 -10.53 3.56 17.46
N HIS A 291 -9.38 4.03 17.00
CA HIS A 291 -8.87 5.36 17.27
C HIS A 291 -8.09 5.87 16.07
N VAL A 292 -8.11 7.19 15.90
CA VAL A 292 -7.12 7.92 15.10
C VAL A 292 -5.92 8.16 16.00
N LEU A 293 -4.73 7.77 15.54
CA LEU A 293 -3.51 7.87 16.33
C LEU A 293 -2.43 8.66 15.57
N PRO A 294 -1.52 9.36 16.26
CA PRO A 294 -0.26 9.77 15.65
C PRO A 294 0.48 8.55 15.07
N MET A 295 1.20 8.70 13.96
CA MET A 295 1.98 7.63 13.34
C MET A 295 2.91 6.94 14.34
N THR A 296 3.57 7.73 15.19
CA THR A 296 4.50 7.23 16.20
C THR A 296 3.83 6.29 17.20
N GLU A 297 2.62 6.64 17.66
CA GLU A 297 1.85 5.81 18.60
C GLU A 297 1.33 4.54 17.91
N LEU A 298 0.81 4.67 16.68
CA LEU A 298 0.39 3.51 15.90
C LEU A 298 1.54 2.52 15.68
N VAL A 299 2.73 3.01 15.31
CA VAL A 299 3.90 2.13 15.10
C VAL A 299 4.36 1.51 16.41
N ALA A 300 4.33 2.24 17.52
CA ALA A 300 4.63 1.67 18.84
C ALA A 300 3.65 0.55 19.21
N GLN A 301 2.36 0.76 18.97
CA GLN A 301 1.32 -0.25 19.18
C GLN A 301 1.55 -1.49 18.31
N LEU A 302 1.75 -1.31 17.00
CA LEU A 302 2.03 -2.41 16.07
C LEU A 302 3.25 -3.23 16.50
N LYS A 303 4.31 -2.58 16.99
CA LYS A 303 5.52 -3.26 17.47
C LYS A 303 5.22 -4.13 18.68
N GLU A 304 4.44 -3.63 19.63
CA GLU A 304 4.10 -4.39 20.82
C GLU A 304 3.21 -5.59 20.50
N GLU A 305 2.19 -5.38 19.68
CA GLU A 305 1.33 -6.47 19.17
C GLU A 305 2.14 -7.51 18.41
N TYR A 306 3.09 -7.10 17.57
CA TYR A 306 3.97 -8.00 16.84
C TYR A 306 4.86 -8.83 17.78
N ARG A 307 5.47 -8.21 18.81
CA ARG A 307 6.26 -8.94 19.81
C ARG A 307 5.42 -9.96 20.58
N SER A 308 4.20 -9.58 20.95
CA SER A 308 3.24 -10.48 21.59
C SER A 308 2.90 -11.67 20.69
N ALA A 309 2.71 -11.43 19.38
CA ALA A 309 2.52 -12.47 18.38
C ALA A 309 3.71 -13.43 18.30
N VAL A 310 4.93 -12.90 18.29
CA VAL A 310 6.18 -13.68 18.25
C VAL A 310 6.34 -14.54 19.52
N ALA A 311 5.94 -14.01 20.68
CA ALA A 311 6.01 -14.71 21.95
C ALA A 311 4.92 -15.78 22.13
N THR A 312 3.91 -15.82 21.24
CA THR A 312 2.84 -16.83 21.31
C THR A 312 3.41 -18.22 21.06
N PRO A 313 3.25 -19.17 22.01
CA PRO A 313 3.80 -20.51 21.86
C PRO A 313 3.20 -21.24 20.64
N ALA A 314 4.04 -21.97 19.92
CA ALA A 314 3.57 -22.91 18.92
C ALA A 314 2.73 -24.03 19.57
N PHE A 315 1.85 -24.64 18.77
CA PHE A 315 1.05 -25.77 19.22
C PHE A 315 1.95 -26.92 19.71
N SER A 316 1.83 -27.25 20.99
CA SER A 316 2.84 -27.99 21.77
C SER A 316 3.11 -29.43 21.32
N SER A 317 2.18 -30.08 20.61
CA SER A 317 2.38 -31.44 20.09
C SER A 317 2.97 -31.48 18.68
N ALA A 318 3.10 -30.34 17.99
CA ALA A 318 3.77 -30.26 16.69
C ALA A 318 5.30 -30.13 16.81
N SER A 319 5.81 -29.99 18.04
CA SER A 319 7.24 -29.78 18.35
C SER A 319 7.95 -31.04 18.85
N LYS A 320 7.33 -32.22 18.73
CA LYS A 320 7.92 -33.54 19.01
C LYS A 320 8.13 -34.29 17.70
#